data_AF-A0A7Y0N2X2-F1
#
_entry.id   AF-A0A7Y0N2X2-F1
#
_cell.length_a   1.000
_cell.length_b   1.000
_cell.length_c   1.000
_cell.angle_alpha   90.00
_cell.angle_beta   90.00
_cell.angle_gamma   90.00
#
_symmetry.space_group_name_H-M   'P 1'
#
loop_
_entity.id
_entity.type
_entity.pdbx_description
1 polymer ?
#
loop_
_entity_poly.entity_id
_entity_poly.type
_entity_poly.pdbx_seq_one_letter_code
_entity_poly.pdbx_strand_id
1 'polypeptide(L)'
;DAAKEMKERLVDKVGLAAEGVRVNTFHQLGLYILNQVEQQPVEISPLALDDNQRTAWCVDWLKKHWMTPTNFKRWQKHLDKWPIAYLKGDDELGSHSENPKLIAWLDSQLSHLAAVGLTKKQVQEKLVDHQDYTRLNSELALCWPCFSAWQKMLKESNQVDFPTM
;
A
#
# COMPACT_ATOMS: atom_id res chain seq x y z
N ASP A 1 20.77 -10.30 10.18
CA ASP A 1 20.48 -9.43 9.02
C ASP A 1 21.52 -9.74 7.95
N ALA A 2 21.10 -10.25 6.80
CA ALA A 2 21.99 -10.77 5.76
C ALA A 2 22.90 -9.68 5.16
N ALA A 3 22.41 -8.44 5.08
CA ALA A 3 23.22 -7.31 4.62
C ALA A 3 24.36 -7.00 5.60
N LYS A 4 24.08 -7.08 6.91
CA LYS A 4 25.09 -6.89 7.95
C LYS A 4 26.16 -7.98 7.91
N GLU A 5 25.74 -9.25 7.82
CA GLU A 5 26.66 -10.40 7.73
C GLU A 5 27.54 -10.30 6.46
N MET A 6 26.96 -9.93 5.32
CA MET A 6 27.73 -9.77 4.08
C MET A 6 28.72 -8.61 4.17
N LYS A 7 28.36 -7.50 4.82
CA LYS A 7 29.28 -6.39 5.09
C LYS A 7 30.45 -6.82 5.97
N GLU A 8 30.19 -7.55 7.05
CA GLU A 8 31.22 -8.09 7.94
C GLU A 8 32.17 -9.01 7.18
N ARG A 9 31.64 -9.96 6.40
CA ARG A 9 32.45 -10.87 5.58
C ARG A 9 33.31 -10.17 4.53
N LEU A 10 32.85 -9.04 3.99
CA LEU A 10 33.58 -8.26 3.00
C LEU A 10 34.77 -7.55 3.66
N VAL A 11 34.54 -6.93 4.81
CA VAL A 11 35.60 -6.32 5.63
C VAL A 11 36.64 -7.36 6.05
N ASP A 12 36.19 -8.53 6.54
CA ASP A 12 37.08 -9.62 6.98
C ASP A 12 37.97 -10.16 5.85
N LYS A 13 37.48 -10.18 4.60
CA LYS A 13 38.20 -10.78 3.46
C LYS A 13 39.08 -9.80 2.71
N VAL A 14 38.66 -8.55 2.54
CA VAL A 14 39.36 -7.58 1.67
C VAL A 14 39.78 -6.29 2.38
N GLY A 15 39.54 -6.18 3.70
CA GLY A 15 40.04 -5.10 4.54
C GLY A 15 39.66 -3.72 4.02
N LEU A 16 40.63 -2.80 3.94
CA LEU A 16 40.42 -1.41 3.48
C LEU A 16 39.87 -1.33 2.04
N ALA A 17 40.06 -2.37 1.21
CA ALA A 17 39.46 -2.40 -0.14
C ALA A 17 37.93 -2.52 -0.11
N ALA A 18 37.34 -2.86 1.04
CA ALA A 18 35.90 -2.88 1.25
C ALA A 18 35.26 -1.49 1.39
N GLU A 19 36.04 -0.44 1.69
CA GLU A 19 35.50 0.89 2.04
C GLU A 19 34.70 1.56 0.91
N GLY A 20 35.00 1.21 -0.35
CA GLY A 20 34.26 1.69 -1.53
C GLY A 20 32.99 0.89 -1.86
N VAL A 21 32.74 -0.24 -1.18
CA VAL A 21 31.65 -1.16 -1.50
C VAL A 21 30.50 -1.00 -0.51
N ARG A 22 29.31 -0.65 -1.02
CA ARG A 22 28.09 -0.58 -0.21
C ARG A 22 27.31 -1.88 -0.29
N VAL A 23 26.92 -2.39 0.86
CA VAL A 23 26.06 -3.55 1.00
C VAL A 23 24.71 -3.07 1.53
N ASN A 24 23.69 -3.21 0.71
CA ASN A 24 22.33 -2.74 0.98
C ASN A 24 21.32 -3.83 0.62
N THR A 25 20.18 -3.86 1.31
CA THR A 25 18.97 -4.48 0.75
C THR A 25 18.44 -3.65 -0.42
N PHE A 26 17.54 -4.19 -1.24
CA PHE A 26 16.92 -3.44 -2.34
C PHE A 26 16.29 -2.13 -1.85
N HIS A 27 15.56 -2.15 -0.73
CA HIS A 27 14.93 -0.97 -0.15
C HIS A 27 15.96 0.07 0.36
N GLN A 28 17.04 -0.38 1.01
CA GLN A 28 18.12 0.51 1.45
C GLN A 28 18.84 1.16 0.26
N LEU A 29 19.03 0.41 -0.83
CA LEU A 29 19.60 0.95 -2.05
C LEU A 29 18.66 1.96 -2.74
N GLY A 30 17.37 1.65 -2.82
CA GLY A 30 16.36 2.54 -3.39
C GLY A 30 16.29 3.87 -2.64
N LEU A 31 16.17 3.82 -1.31
CA LEU A 31 16.19 5.02 -0.46
C LEU A 31 17.49 5.82 -0.63
N TYR A 32 18.64 5.14 -0.74
CA TYR A 32 19.90 5.83 -0.99
C TYR A 32 19.88 6.56 -2.33
N ILE A 33 19.47 5.90 -3.42
CA ILE A 33 19.43 6.50 -4.76
C ILE A 33 18.51 7.71 -4.78
N LEU A 34 17.29 7.59 -4.24
CA LEU A 34 16.33 8.70 -4.15
C LEU A 34 16.96 9.92 -3.46
N ASN A 35 17.63 9.71 -2.33
CA ASN A 35 18.32 10.77 -1.58
C ASN A 35 19.60 11.32 -2.24
N GLN A 36 20.04 10.78 -3.38
CA GLN A 36 21.11 11.37 -4.18
C GLN A 36 20.59 12.20 -5.36
N VAL A 37 19.37 11.93 -5.84
CA VAL A 37 18.82 12.54 -7.06
C VAL A 37 17.70 13.54 -6.78
N GLU A 38 16.97 13.36 -5.68
CA GLU A 38 15.90 14.27 -5.27
C GLU A 38 16.46 15.54 -4.61
N GLN A 39 15.78 16.67 -4.83
CA GLN A 39 16.18 17.95 -4.23
C GLN A 39 15.97 17.99 -2.71
N GLN A 40 15.02 17.20 -2.21
CA GLN A 40 14.71 17.07 -0.79
C GLN A 40 14.84 15.61 -0.37
N PRO A 41 15.50 15.34 0.77
CA PRO A 41 15.62 13.98 1.27
C PRO A 41 14.26 13.41 1.64
N VAL A 42 13.98 12.20 1.18
CA VAL A 42 12.77 11.44 1.51
C VAL A 42 13.04 10.45 2.62
N GLU A 43 12.00 10.16 3.40
CA GLU A 43 12.05 9.18 4.49
C GLU A 43 11.09 8.03 4.24
N ILE A 44 11.39 6.85 4.80
CA ILE A 44 10.44 5.74 4.80
C ILE A 44 9.28 6.10 5.73
N SER A 45 8.05 5.96 5.24
CA SER A 45 6.87 6.25 6.04
C SER A 45 6.80 5.35 7.28
N PRO A 46 6.38 5.88 8.45
CA PRO A 46 6.09 5.06 9.62
C PRO A 46 5.07 3.95 9.34
N LEU A 47 4.16 4.18 8.38
CA LEU A 47 3.18 3.21 7.91
C LEU A 47 3.82 2.00 7.21
N ALA A 48 5.01 2.16 6.63
CA ALA A 48 5.76 1.06 6.03
C ALA A 48 6.51 0.24 7.09
N LEU A 49 6.83 0.85 8.24
CA LEU A 49 7.65 0.26 9.29
C LEU A 49 6.84 -0.39 10.41
N ASP A 50 5.56 -0.03 10.56
CA ASP A 50 4.68 -0.51 11.62
C ASP A 50 3.28 -0.85 11.09
N ASP A 51 3.00 -2.15 11.01
CA ASP A 51 1.72 -2.70 10.55
C ASP A 51 0.52 -2.20 11.39
N ASN A 52 0.73 -1.86 12.66
CA ASN A 52 -0.34 -1.32 13.51
C ASN A 52 -0.70 0.10 13.10
N GLN A 53 0.29 0.92 12.77
CA GLN A 53 0.04 2.28 12.26
C GLN A 53 -0.66 2.21 10.91
N ARG A 54 -0.26 1.28 10.04
CA ARG A 54 -0.91 1.05 8.74
C ARG A 54 -2.36 0.60 8.87
N THR A 55 -2.61 -0.32 9.78
CA THR A 55 -3.96 -0.78 10.14
C THR A 55 -4.81 0.38 10.66
N ALA A 56 -4.29 1.16 11.62
CA ALA A 56 -4.98 2.30 12.20
C ALA A 56 -5.32 3.36 11.14
N TRP A 57 -4.39 3.64 10.22
CA TRP A 57 -4.63 4.55 9.12
C TRP A 57 -5.75 4.06 8.19
N CYS A 58 -5.77 2.78 7.84
CA CYS A 58 -6.84 2.19 7.02
C CYS A 58 -8.20 2.30 7.71
N VAL A 59 -8.27 2.03 9.02
CA VAL A 59 -9.49 2.19 9.83
C VAL A 59 -9.98 3.63 9.79
N ASP A 60 -9.10 4.59 10.09
CA ASP A 60 -9.45 6.02 10.12
C ASP A 60 -9.89 6.52 8.76
N TRP A 61 -9.21 6.08 7.69
CA TRP A 61 -9.59 6.40 6.33
C TRP A 61 -10.98 5.85 6.01
N LEU A 62 -11.25 4.58 6.34
CA LEU A 62 -12.51 3.92 6.01
C LEU A 62 -13.69 4.58 6.73
N LYS A 63 -13.54 4.89 8.02
CA LYS A 63 -14.54 5.66 8.81
C LYS A 63 -14.88 6.98 8.14
N LYS A 64 -13.87 7.78 7.79
CA LYS A 64 -14.06 9.08 7.10
C LYS A 64 -14.67 8.90 5.71
N HIS A 65 -14.26 7.86 4.98
CA HIS A 65 -14.76 7.58 3.64
C HIS A 65 -16.25 7.23 3.65
N TRP A 66 -16.69 6.44 4.63
CA TRP A 66 -18.08 6.03 4.82
C TRP A 66 -19.00 7.09 5.41
N MET A 67 -18.47 8.18 5.99
CA MET A 67 -19.29 9.37 6.32
C MET A 67 -19.95 10.01 5.09
N THR A 68 -19.41 9.78 3.88
CA THR A 68 -20.03 10.25 2.64
C THR A 68 -21.09 9.24 2.15
N PRO A 69 -22.39 9.60 2.07
CA PRO A 69 -23.45 8.64 1.74
C PRO A 69 -23.27 7.92 0.41
N THR A 70 -22.72 8.61 -0.60
CA THR A 70 -22.45 8.01 -1.93
C THR A 70 -21.38 6.91 -1.86
N ASN A 71 -20.36 7.08 -1.03
CA ASN A 71 -19.32 6.08 -0.83
C ASN A 71 -19.88 4.90 -0.04
N PHE A 72 -20.59 5.17 1.06
CA PHE A 72 -21.26 4.15 1.86
C PHE A 72 -22.16 3.26 1.01
N LYS A 73 -23.07 3.86 0.22
CA LYS A 73 -23.96 3.12 -0.69
C LYS A 73 -23.23 2.31 -1.75
N ARG A 74 -22.07 2.78 -2.22
CA ARG A 74 -21.24 2.03 -3.19
C ARG A 74 -20.65 0.77 -2.55
N TRP A 75 -20.12 0.89 -1.33
CA TRP A 75 -19.63 -0.23 -0.55
C TRP A 75 -20.75 -1.23 -0.24
N GLN A 76 -21.88 -0.73 0.25
CA GLN A 76 -23.08 -1.53 0.54
C GLN A 76 -23.51 -2.35 -0.69
N LYS A 77 -23.75 -1.68 -1.83
CA LYS A 77 -24.15 -2.33 -3.08
C LYS A 77 -23.15 -3.38 -3.57
N HIS A 78 -21.85 -3.16 -3.39
CA HIS A 78 -20.84 -4.14 -3.75
C HIS A 78 -20.95 -5.38 -2.84
N LEU A 79 -20.95 -5.17 -1.52
CA LEU A 79 -20.94 -6.24 -0.52
C LEU A 79 -22.22 -7.08 -0.50
N ASP A 80 -23.35 -6.51 -0.97
CA ASP A 80 -24.59 -7.28 -1.21
C ASP A 80 -24.41 -8.37 -2.26
N LYS A 81 -23.59 -8.12 -3.28
CA LYS A 81 -23.40 -9.03 -4.41
C LYS A 81 -22.13 -9.87 -4.28
N TRP A 82 -21.06 -9.26 -3.77
CA TRP A 82 -19.74 -9.86 -3.63
C TRP A 82 -19.23 -9.58 -2.22
N PRO A 83 -19.51 -10.50 -1.27
CA PRO A 83 -19.02 -10.37 0.09
C PRO A 83 -17.50 -10.33 0.14
N ILE A 84 -16.95 -9.39 0.89
CA ILE A 84 -15.52 -9.29 1.19
C ILE A 84 -15.36 -9.62 2.66
N ALA A 85 -14.37 -10.45 3.02
CA ALA A 85 -14.07 -10.76 4.42
C ALA A 85 -15.28 -11.32 5.21
N TYR A 86 -16.20 -12.01 4.53
CA TYR A 86 -17.47 -12.51 5.06
C TYR A 86 -18.48 -11.42 5.46
N LEU A 87 -18.23 -10.16 5.10
CA LEU A 87 -19.15 -9.04 5.30
C LEU A 87 -20.14 -8.92 4.15
N LYS A 88 -21.40 -8.68 4.51
CA LYS A 88 -22.50 -8.37 3.57
C LYS A 88 -22.86 -6.89 3.66
N GLY A 89 -23.50 -6.34 2.64
CA GLY A 89 -23.91 -4.94 2.56
C GLY A 89 -25.16 -4.61 3.38
N ASP A 90 -25.23 -5.04 4.64
CA ASP A 90 -26.37 -4.70 5.49
C ASP A 90 -26.27 -3.27 6.07
N ASP A 91 -27.34 -2.84 6.74
CA ASP A 91 -27.43 -1.51 7.36
C ASP A 91 -26.41 -1.31 8.50
N GLU A 92 -25.84 -2.40 9.02
CA GLU A 92 -24.80 -2.38 10.05
C GLU A 92 -23.38 -2.22 9.50
N LEU A 93 -23.20 -2.10 8.17
CA LEU A 93 -21.89 -1.96 7.52
C LEU A 93 -20.98 -0.93 8.19
N GLY A 94 -21.52 0.20 8.66
CA GLY A 94 -20.74 1.23 9.36
C GLY A 94 -20.02 0.73 10.61
N SER A 95 -20.60 -0.24 11.32
CA SER A 95 -20.01 -0.87 12.51
C SER A 95 -18.80 -1.76 12.18
N HIS A 96 -18.62 -2.14 10.91
CA HIS A 96 -17.52 -2.97 10.44
C HIS A 96 -16.29 -2.19 9.98
N SER A 97 -16.25 -0.87 10.19
CA SER A 97 -15.10 -0.02 9.80
C SER A 97 -13.80 -0.39 10.52
N GLU A 98 -13.89 -1.13 11.63
CA GLU A 98 -12.76 -1.66 12.40
C GLU A 98 -12.57 -3.17 12.23
N ASN A 99 -13.33 -3.82 11.34
CA ASN A 99 -13.28 -5.27 11.18
C ASN A 99 -11.87 -5.70 10.69
N PRO A 100 -11.12 -6.52 11.46
CA PRO A 100 -9.73 -6.84 11.12
C PRO A 100 -9.55 -7.50 9.75
N LYS A 101 -10.51 -8.35 9.33
CA LYS A 101 -10.44 -9.03 8.03
C LYS A 101 -10.69 -8.06 6.87
N LEU A 102 -11.59 -7.08 7.06
CA LEU A 102 -11.83 -6.05 6.08
C LEU A 102 -10.62 -5.14 5.92
N ILE A 103 -10.00 -4.74 7.03
CA ILE A 103 -8.81 -3.90 7.03
C ILE A 103 -7.63 -4.63 6.38
N ALA A 104 -7.41 -5.90 6.73
CA ALA A 104 -6.39 -6.71 6.08
C ALA A 104 -6.64 -6.88 4.57
N TRP A 105 -7.91 -7.04 4.15
CA TRP A 105 -8.26 -7.06 2.73
C TRP A 105 -7.93 -5.72 2.06
N LEU A 106 -8.37 -4.61 2.62
CA LEU A 106 -8.14 -3.27 2.07
C LEU A 106 -6.64 -3.00 1.92
N ASP A 107 -5.87 -3.30 2.98
CA ASP A 107 -4.43 -3.15 2.97
C ASP A 107 -3.73 -3.99 1.89
N SER A 108 -4.15 -5.25 1.72
CA SER A 108 -3.64 -6.11 0.64
C SER A 108 -3.89 -5.50 -0.75
N GLN A 109 -5.06 -4.86 -0.95
CA GLN A 109 -5.35 -4.19 -2.22
C GLN A 109 -4.43 -3.00 -2.46
N LEU A 110 -4.12 -2.21 -1.42
CA LEU A 110 -3.18 -1.10 -1.52
C LEU A 110 -1.78 -1.59 -1.92
N SER A 111 -1.29 -2.62 -1.24
CA SER A 111 0.01 -3.24 -1.53
C SER A 111 0.09 -3.79 -2.95
N HIS A 112 -0.95 -4.48 -3.44
CA HIS A 112 -0.99 -4.99 -4.81
C HIS A 112 -1.02 -3.86 -5.84
N LEU A 113 -1.84 -2.82 -5.62
CA LEU A 113 -1.92 -1.67 -6.53
C LEU A 113 -0.60 -0.92 -6.63
N ALA A 114 0.09 -0.76 -5.49
CA ALA A 114 1.41 -0.14 -5.47
C ALA A 114 2.45 -0.96 -6.21
N ALA A 115 2.56 -2.26 -5.89
CA ALA A 115 3.54 -3.16 -6.49
C ALA A 115 3.38 -3.29 -8.02
N VAL A 116 2.15 -3.16 -8.51
CA VAL A 116 1.84 -3.19 -9.95
C VAL A 116 2.25 -1.89 -10.65
N GLY A 117 2.26 -0.75 -9.95
CA GLY A 117 2.73 0.53 -10.49
C GLY A 117 1.90 1.10 -11.65
N LEU A 118 0.66 0.64 -11.82
CA LEU A 118 -0.22 1.06 -12.92
C LEU A 118 -1.20 2.15 -12.49
N THR A 119 -1.57 3.00 -13.45
CA THR A 119 -2.68 3.94 -13.29
C THR A 119 -4.02 3.21 -13.25
N LYS A 120 -5.07 3.86 -12.71
CA LYS A 120 -6.42 3.30 -12.66
C LYS A 120 -6.88 2.80 -14.03
N LYS A 121 -6.64 3.62 -15.05
CA LYS A 121 -7.04 3.34 -16.43
C LYS A 121 -6.37 2.08 -16.97
N GLN A 122 -5.06 1.93 -16.74
CA GLN A 122 -4.32 0.73 -17.17
C GLN A 122 -4.77 -0.53 -16.43
N VAL A 123 -5.10 -0.43 -15.14
CA VAL A 123 -5.70 -1.55 -14.41
C VAL A 123 -7.06 -1.91 -15.03
N GLN A 124 -7.92 -0.93 -15.29
CA GLN A 124 -9.22 -1.16 -15.91
C GLN A 124 -9.11 -1.79 -17.30
N GLU A 125 -8.19 -1.32 -18.14
CA GLU A 125 -7.91 -1.89 -19.47
C GLU A 125 -7.52 -3.37 -19.37
N LYS A 126 -6.68 -3.74 -18.40
CA LYS A 126 -6.31 -5.15 -18.16
C LYS A 126 -7.46 -6.02 -17.64
N LEU A 127 -8.48 -5.42 -17.04
CA LEU A 127 -9.63 -6.15 -16.51
C LEU A 127 -10.72 -6.43 -17.55
N VAL A 128 -10.77 -5.70 -18.67
CA VAL A 128 -11.90 -5.72 -19.63
C VAL A 128 -12.27 -7.14 -20.08
N ASP A 129 -11.27 -7.96 -20.39
CA ASP A 129 -11.47 -9.32 -20.90
C ASP A 129 -11.47 -10.40 -19.80
N HIS A 130 -11.39 -9.99 -18.53
CA HIS A 130 -11.37 -10.93 -17.41
C HIS A 130 -12.78 -11.43 -17.08
N GLN A 131 -12.94 -12.74 -16.85
CA GLN A 131 -14.24 -13.34 -16.50
C GLN A 131 -14.92 -12.68 -15.29
N ASP A 132 -14.13 -12.22 -14.33
CA ASP A 132 -14.60 -11.51 -13.13
C ASP A 132 -14.61 -9.98 -13.28
N TYR A 133 -14.54 -9.44 -14.50
CA TYR A 133 -14.43 -8.00 -14.79
C TYR A 133 -15.38 -7.15 -13.92
N THR A 134 -16.66 -7.52 -13.86
CA THR A 134 -17.66 -6.73 -13.12
C THR A 134 -17.34 -6.66 -11.62
N ARG A 135 -16.89 -7.76 -11.02
CA ARG A 135 -16.51 -7.82 -9.61
C ARG A 135 -15.22 -7.02 -9.38
N LEU A 136 -14.16 -7.32 -10.14
CA LEU A 136 -12.85 -6.69 -9.97
C LEU A 136 -12.87 -5.19 -10.24
N ASN A 137 -13.60 -4.73 -11.25
CA ASN A 137 -13.77 -3.29 -11.50
C ASN A 137 -14.59 -2.62 -10.39
N SER A 138 -15.52 -3.34 -9.75
CA SER A 138 -16.23 -2.83 -8.59
C SER A 138 -15.32 -2.76 -7.35
N GLU A 139 -14.52 -3.80 -7.08
CA GLU A 139 -13.52 -3.81 -5.99
C GLU A 139 -12.50 -2.67 -6.19
N LEU A 140 -12.01 -2.48 -7.42
CA LEU A 140 -11.15 -1.36 -7.79
C LEU A 140 -11.81 0.00 -7.48
N ALA A 141 -13.10 0.15 -7.73
CA ALA A 141 -13.83 1.38 -7.41
C ALA A 141 -13.98 1.64 -5.90
N LEU A 142 -13.86 0.61 -5.05
CA LEU A 142 -13.85 0.72 -3.60
C LEU A 142 -12.46 1.09 -3.05
N CYS A 143 -11.41 0.41 -3.52
CA CYS A 143 -10.05 0.56 -2.97
C CYS A 143 -9.23 1.69 -3.62
N TRP A 144 -9.51 2.06 -4.87
CA TRP A 144 -8.75 3.11 -5.56
C TRP A 144 -8.75 4.47 -4.82
N PRO A 145 -9.89 4.96 -4.26
CA PRO A 145 -9.89 6.17 -3.45
C PRO A 145 -8.96 6.08 -2.23
N CYS A 146 -8.83 4.90 -1.62
CA CYS A 146 -7.92 4.66 -0.49
C CYS A 146 -6.47 4.72 -0.95
N PHE A 147 -6.15 4.04 -2.05
CA PHE A 147 -4.83 4.07 -2.68
C PHE A 147 -4.38 5.48 -3.03
N SER A 148 -5.25 6.25 -3.69
CA SER A 148 -4.98 7.65 -4.03
C SER A 148 -4.80 8.54 -2.79
N ALA A 149 -5.56 8.32 -1.71
CA ALA A 149 -5.39 9.07 -0.46
C ALA A 149 -4.06 8.75 0.23
N TRP A 150 -3.65 7.48 0.23
CA TRP A 150 -2.35 7.04 0.76
C TRP A 150 -1.18 7.62 -0.04
N GLN A 151 -1.20 7.51 -1.38
CA GLN A 151 -0.17 8.12 -2.25
C GLN A 151 -0.07 9.64 -2.05
N LYS A 152 -1.22 10.31 -1.90
CA LYS A 152 -1.27 11.75 -1.62
C LYS A 152 -0.61 12.07 -0.27
N MET A 153 -0.94 11.33 0.78
CA MET A 153 -0.37 11.52 2.11
C MET A 153 1.14 11.29 2.12
N LEU A 154 1.64 10.26 1.42
CA LEU A 154 3.09 10.02 1.26
C LEU A 154 3.77 11.23 0.62
N LYS A 155 3.21 11.72 -0.50
CA LYS A 155 3.74 12.89 -1.20
C LYS A 155 3.72 14.16 -0.34
N GLU A 156 2.61 14.43 0.35
CA GLU A 156 2.46 15.62 1.22
C GLU A 156 3.40 15.58 2.43
N SER A 157 3.75 14.38 2.90
CA SER A 157 4.65 14.18 4.05
C SER A 157 6.12 14.00 3.62
N ASN A 158 6.44 14.10 2.32
CA ASN A 158 7.74 13.79 1.74
C ASN A 158 8.28 12.40 2.14
N GLN A 159 7.38 11.42 2.19
CA GLN A 159 7.65 10.05 2.58
C GLN A 159 7.46 9.08 1.40
N VAL A 160 8.09 7.92 1.50
CA VAL A 160 7.94 6.79 0.57
C VAL A 160 7.56 5.52 1.32
N ASP A 161 6.87 4.61 0.65
CA ASP A 161 6.61 3.25 1.14
C ASP A 161 7.36 2.23 0.27
N PHE A 162 7.62 1.04 0.80
CA PHE A 162 8.42 0.00 0.13
C PHE A 162 7.91 -0.36 -1.26
N PRO A 163 6.59 -0.57 -1.50
CA PRO A 163 6.10 -0.91 -2.83
C PRO A 163 6.08 0.27 -3.82
N THR A 164 6.41 1.48 -3.36
CA THR A 164 6.41 2.71 -4.17
C THR A 164 7.81 3.22 -4.53
N MET A 165 8.86 2.57 -3.99
CA MET A 165 10.27 2.79 -4.38
C MET A 165 10.64 1.92 -5.56
#